data_AF-A0A2I2KVQ0-F1
#
_entry.id   AF-A0A2I2KVQ0-F1
#
_cell.length_a   1.000
_cell.length_b   1.000
_cell.length_c   1.000
_cell.angle_alpha   90.00
_cell.angle_beta   90.00
_cell.angle_gamma   90.00
#
_symmetry.space_group_name_H-M   'P 1'
#
loop_
_entity.id
_entity.type
_entity.pdbx_description
1 polymer ?
#
loop_
_entity_poly.entity_id
_entity_poly.type
_entity_poly.pdbx_seq_one_letter_code
_entity_poly.pdbx_strand_id
1 'polypeptide(L)'
;MAAADRRRSDARRNHERVVQAAVDVFAELGLAATVPDVAARAGVGKATVYRNFPSREDLLSAVVAYQLRWFRNLATSTLADPDPRCGFERLIDGWFERIMSNQLAQDFLRPDALPGMRDCGAEVTEIVDQVVVRAQKAGMARVASARATCAR
;
A
#
# COMPACT_ATOMS: atom_id res chain seq x y z
N MET A 1 -31.68 21.34 -1.48
CA MET A 1 -30.94 20.12 -1.06
C MET A 1 -30.25 19.39 -2.21
N ALA A 2 -30.90 19.12 -3.35
CA ALA A 2 -30.32 18.33 -4.46
C ALA A 2 -29.03 18.90 -5.10
N ALA A 3 -28.88 20.23 -5.22
CA ALA A 3 -27.68 20.84 -5.81
C ALA A 3 -26.43 20.75 -4.90
N ALA A 4 -26.62 20.80 -3.58
CA ALA A 4 -25.54 20.57 -2.62
C ALA A 4 -25.10 19.10 -2.61
N ASP A 5 -26.04 18.18 -2.84
CA ASP A 5 -25.77 16.75 -2.88
C ASP A 5 -25.02 16.34 -4.15
N ARG A 6 -25.38 16.93 -5.31
CA ARG A 6 -24.63 16.77 -6.57
C ARG A 6 -23.19 17.28 -6.44
N ARG A 7 -22.97 18.46 -5.84
CA ARG A 7 -21.61 18.99 -5.61
C ARG A 7 -20.77 18.10 -4.69
N ARG A 8 -21.36 17.50 -3.66
CA ARG A 8 -20.65 16.54 -2.78
C ARG A 8 -20.34 15.24 -3.52
N SER A 9 -21.24 14.76 -4.37
CA SER A 9 -21.01 13.59 -5.22
C SER A 9 -19.88 13.84 -6.23
N ASP A 10 -19.89 14.98 -6.91
CA ASP A 10 -18.84 15.36 -7.86
C ASP A 10 -17.48 15.56 -7.17
N ALA A 11 -17.46 16.20 -6.00
CA ALA A 11 -16.24 16.36 -5.21
C ALA A 11 -15.65 15.01 -4.79
N ARG A 12 -16.49 14.05 -4.35
CA ARG A 12 -16.06 12.70 -3.99
C ARG A 12 -15.54 11.92 -5.19
N ARG A 13 -16.24 11.97 -6.33
CA ARG A 13 -15.79 11.32 -7.56
C ARG A 13 -14.48 11.92 -8.08
N ASN A 14 -14.30 13.23 -7.95
CA ASN A 14 -13.05 13.89 -8.31
C ASN A 14 -11.91 13.51 -7.35
N HIS A 15 -12.20 13.37 -6.05
CA HIS A 15 -11.24 12.87 -5.07
C HIS A 15 -10.81 11.44 -5.39
N GLU A 16 -11.75 10.52 -5.62
CA GLU A 16 -11.47 9.13 -6.00
C GLU A 16 -10.63 9.04 -7.29
N ARG A 17 -10.94 9.88 -8.29
CA ARG A 17 -10.13 9.96 -9.53
C ARG A 17 -8.69 10.39 -9.26
N VAL A 18 -8.48 11.39 -8.41
CA VAL A 18 -7.13 11.85 -8.07
C VAL A 18 -6.37 10.78 -7.30
N VAL A 19 -7.02 10.10 -6.35
CA VAL A 19 -6.42 8.99 -5.60
C VAL A 19 -6.02 7.85 -6.53
N GLN A 20 -6.90 7.42 -7.44
CA GLN A 20 -6.57 6.32 -8.35
C GLN A 20 -5.42 6.71 -9.29
N ALA A 21 -5.45 7.93 -9.86
CA ALA A 21 -4.35 8.43 -10.68
C ALA A 21 -3.04 8.51 -9.89
N ALA A 22 -3.08 8.87 -8.61
CA ALA A 22 -1.92 8.87 -7.74
C ALA A 22 -1.40 7.45 -7.53
N VAL A 23 -2.27 6.49 -7.20
CA VAL A 23 -1.90 5.08 -7.05
C VAL A 23 -1.16 4.56 -8.28
N ASP A 24 -1.67 4.86 -9.48
CA ASP A 24 -1.06 4.40 -10.73
C ASP A 24 0.31 5.08 -10.96
N VAL A 25 0.39 6.40 -10.79
CA VAL A 25 1.64 7.15 -11.01
C VAL A 25 2.73 6.75 -10.00
N PHE A 26 2.38 6.59 -8.73
CA PHE A 26 3.33 6.11 -7.72
C PHE A 26 3.70 4.63 -7.93
N ALA A 27 2.80 3.81 -8.50
CA ALA A 27 3.16 2.45 -8.89
C ALA A 27 4.21 2.42 -10.02
N GLU A 28 4.16 3.37 -10.94
CA GLU A 28 5.10 3.46 -12.07
C GLU A 28 6.43 4.15 -11.69
N LEU A 29 6.36 5.25 -10.95
CA LEU A 29 7.50 6.15 -10.70
C LEU A 29 8.05 6.08 -9.26
N GLY A 30 7.36 5.38 -8.36
CA GLY A 30 7.72 5.30 -6.96
C GLY A 30 7.77 6.67 -6.28
N LEU A 31 8.71 6.84 -5.37
CA LEU A 31 8.92 8.11 -4.66
C LEU A 31 9.46 9.25 -5.54
N ALA A 32 9.73 9.02 -6.84
CA ALA A 32 10.03 10.10 -7.78
C ALA A 32 8.76 10.80 -8.32
N ALA A 33 7.57 10.21 -8.14
CA ALA A 33 6.30 10.77 -8.59
C ALA A 33 6.03 12.17 -8.03
N THR A 34 5.47 13.05 -8.86
CA THR A 34 5.17 14.44 -8.48
C THR A 34 3.67 14.75 -8.57
N VAL A 35 3.22 15.80 -7.86
CA VAL A 35 1.83 16.30 -7.95
C VAL A 35 1.45 16.68 -9.41
N PRO A 36 2.34 17.32 -10.20
CA PRO A 36 2.13 17.49 -11.64
C PRO A 36 1.83 16.20 -12.42
N ASP A 37 2.57 15.11 -12.16
CA ASP A 37 2.35 13.83 -12.86
C ASP A 37 0.96 13.27 -12.57
N VAL A 38 0.55 13.34 -11.30
CA VAL A 38 -0.79 12.92 -10.85
C VAL A 38 -1.89 13.80 -11.46
N ALA A 39 -1.69 15.12 -11.49
CA ALA A 39 -2.65 16.05 -12.08
C ALA A 39 -2.85 15.76 -13.58
N ALA A 40 -1.75 15.51 -14.31
CA ALA A 40 -1.77 15.14 -15.71
C ALA A 40 -2.51 13.80 -15.92
N ARG A 41 -2.19 12.76 -15.14
CA ARG A 41 -2.86 11.45 -15.20
C ARG A 41 -4.35 11.54 -14.89
N ALA A 42 -4.73 12.32 -13.88
CA ALA A 42 -6.13 12.49 -13.47
C ALA A 42 -6.94 13.37 -14.45
N GLY A 43 -6.28 14.10 -15.35
CA GLY A 43 -6.92 15.07 -16.24
C GLY A 43 -7.49 16.27 -15.49
N VAL A 44 -6.81 16.73 -14.43
CA VAL A 44 -7.24 17.88 -13.60
C VAL A 44 -6.11 18.89 -13.44
N GLY A 45 -6.44 20.13 -13.06
CA GLY A 45 -5.43 21.15 -12.74
C GLY A 45 -4.73 20.88 -11.40
N LYS A 46 -3.47 21.30 -11.27
CA LYS A 46 -2.68 21.17 -10.01
C LYS A 46 -3.41 21.76 -8.79
N ALA A 47 -4.06 22.91 -8.97
CA ALA A 47 -4.85 23.56 -7.90
C ALA A 47 -6.00 22.68 -7.40
N THR A 48 -6.54 21.79 -8.23
CA THR A 48 -7.56 20.81 -7.82
C THR A 48 -6.94 19.70 -6.98
N VAL A 49 -5.74 19.23 -7.32
CA VAL A 49 -5.01 18.26 -6.48
C VAL A 49 -4.65 18.87 -5.13
N TYR A 50 -4.04 20.07 -5.11
CA TYR A 50 -3.66 20.75 -3.86
C TYR A 50 -4.84 21.08 -2.93
N ARG A 51 -6.04 21.30 -3.48
CA ARG A 51 -7.26 21.48 -2.67
C ARG A 51 -7.70 20.21 -1.95
N ASN A 52 -7.38 19.02 -2.49
CA ASN A 52 -7.70 17.73 -1.87
C ASN A 52 -6.54 17.20 -1.02
N PHE A 53 -5.32 17.50 -1.41
CA PHE A 53 -4.07 17.06 -0.79
C PHE A 53 -3.15 18.27 -0.65
N PRO A 54 -3.20 18.97 0.49
CA PRO A 54 -2.46 20.23 0.69
C PRO A 54 -0.95 20.09 0.44
N SER A 55 -0.39 18.92 0.73
CA SER A 55 1.01 18.58 0.49
C SER A 55 1.18 17.33 -0.37
N ARG A 56 2.40 17.10 -0.85
CA ARG A 56 2.76 15.84 -1.53
C ARG A 56 2.70 14.67 -0.56
N GLU A 57 3.05 14.92 0.69
CA GLU A 57 3.03 13.96 1.79
C GLU A 57 1.61 13.50 2.10
N ASP A 58 0.61 14.39 2.04
CA ASP A 58 -0.81 14.03 2.17
C ASP A 58 -1.26 13.11 1.02
N LEU A 59 -0.84 13.42 -0.21
CA LEU A 59 -1.13 12.60 -1.38
C LEU A 59 -0.47 11.22 -1.27
N LEU A 60 0.81 11.18 -0.88
CA LEU A 60 1.54 9.94 -0.66
C LEU A 60 0.91 9.12 0.46
N SER A 61 0.47 9.75 1.55
CA SER A 61 -0.23 9.08 2.66
C SER A 61 -1.52 8.39 2.18
N ALA A 62 -2.29 9.05 1.31
CA ALA A 62 -3.49 8.45 0.72
C ALA A 62 -3.17 7.23 -0.17
N VAL A 63 -2.07 7.29 -0.92
CA VAL A 63 -1.59 6.17 -1.73
C VAL A 63 -1.07 5.02 -0.85
N VAL A 64 -0.28 5.32 0.18
CA VAL A 64 0.21 4.33 1.14
C VAL A 64 -0.95 3.61 1.82
N ALA A 65 -1.99 4.34 2.24
CA ALA A 65 -3.20 3.75 2.80
C ALA A 65 -3.91 2.81 1.80
N TYR A 66 -3.87 3.10 0.50
CA TYR A 66 -4.37 2.20 -0.54
C TYR A 66 -3.53 0.92 -0.64
N GLN A 67 -2.21 1.04 -0.64
CA GLN A 67 -1.30 -0.11 -0.68
C GLN A 67 -1.44 -1.01 0.55
N LEU A 68 -1.53 -0.42 1.74
CA LEU A 68 -1.75 -1.15 2.99
C LEU A 68 -3.09 -1.90 3.01
N ARG A 69 -4.16 -1.30 2.48
CA ARG A 69 -5.45 -2.01 2.31
C ARG A 69 -5.32 -3.22 1.41
N TRP A 70 -4.63 -3.09 0.27
CA TRP A 70 -4.42 -4.23 -0.62
C TRP A 70 -3.65 -5.36 0.08
N PHE A 71 -2.57 -5.01 0.77
CA PHE A 71 -1.74 -6.01 1.45
C PHE A 71 -2.47 -6.66 2.63
N ARG A 72 -3.25 -5.88 3.40
CA ARG A 72 -4.15 -6.41 4.42
C ARG A 72 -5.13 -7.43 3.83
N ASN A 73 -5.78 -7.11 2.70
CA ASN A 73 -6.72 -8.02 2.08
C ASN A 73 -6.05 -9.33 1.64
N LEU A 74 -4.82 -9.27 1.11
CA LEU A 74 -4.03 -10.44 0.75
C LEU A 74 -3.67 -11.30 1.97
N ALA A 75 -3.26 -10.66 3.07
CA ALA A 75 -2.90 -11.37 4.29
C ALA A 75 -4.14 -11.95 5.00
N THR A 76 -5.26 -11.24 5.03
CA THR A 76 -6.53 -11.76 5.57
C THR A 76 -7.06 -12.94 4.76
N SER A 77 -7.00 -12.88 3.41
CA SER A 77 -7.43 -14.01 2.58
C SER A 77 -6.55 -15.24 2.76
N THR A 78 -5.28 -15.04 3.09
CA THR A 78 -4.34 -16.11 3.47
C THR A 78 -4.74 -16.80 4.77
N LEU A 79 -5.11 -16.01 5.79
CA LEU A 79 -5.57 -16.56 7.09
C LEU A 79 -6.91 -17.29 6.98
N ALA A 80 -7.78 -16.85 6.06
CA ALA A 80 -9.07 -17.46 5.82
C ALA A 80 -9.00 -18.79 5.04
N ASP A 81 -7.87 -19.12 4.41
CA ASP A 81 -7.76 -20.38 3.68
C ASP A 81 -7.67 -21.59 4.63
N PRO A 82 -8.51 -22.62 4.44
CA PRO A 82 -8.46 -23.82 5.28
C PRO A 82 -7.12 -24.57 5.17
N ASP A 83 -6.44 -24.51 4.03
CA ASP A 83 -5.09 -25.03 3.83
C ASP A 83 -4.04 -23.93 4.07
N PRO A 84 -3.26 -24.03 5.16
CA PRO A 84 -2.17 -23.09 5.43
C PRO A 84 -1.18 -22.95 4.28
N ARG A 85 -0.94 -24.02 3.51
CA ARG A 85 0.02 -24.02 2.41
C ARG A 85 -0.47 -23.20 1.24
N CYS A 86 -1.66 -23.53 0.76
CA CYS A 86 -2.29 -22.78 -0.33
C CYS A 86 -2.43 -21.29 0.02
N GLY A 87 -2.80 -20.97 1.26
CA GLY A 87 -2.81 -19.59 1.74
C GLY A 87 -1.42 -18.92 1.68
N PHE A 88 -0.40 -19.58 2.23
CA PHE A 88 0.95 -19.01 2.29
C PHE A 88 1.60 -18.83 0.91
N GLU A 89 1.44 -19.80 0.00
CA GLU A 89 1.92 -19.71 -1.39
C GLU A 89 1.31 -18.49 -2.08
N ARG A 90 -0.01 -18.29 -1.96
CA ARG A 90 -0.66 -17.10 -2.55
C ARG A 90 -0.22 -15.78 -1.94
N LEU A 91 0.08 -15.73 -0.63
CA LEU A 91 0.65 -14.52 -0.03
C LEU A 91 1.99 -14.18 -0.68
N ILE A 92 2.87 -15.18 -0.80
CA ILE A 92 4.21 -15.03 -1.36
C ILE A 92 4.12 -14.63 -2.84
N ASP A 93 3.32 -15.33 -3.64
CA ASP A 93 3.13 -15.03 -5.06
C ASP A 93 2.56 -13.63 -5.27
N GLY A 94 1.49 -13.28 -4.54
CA GLY A 94 0.88 -11.96 -4.63
C GLY A 94 1.81 -10.83 -4.19
N TRP A 95 2.63 -11.05 -3.15
CA TRP A 95 3.62 -10.09 -2.69
C TRP A 95 4.74 -9.88 -3.71
N PHE A 96 5.29 -10.97 -4.27
CA PHE A 96 6.32 -10.89 -5.30
C PHE A 96 5.81 -10.25 -6.58
N GLU A 97 4.65 -10.66 -7.09
CA GLU A 97 4.01 -10.03 -8.25
C GLU A 97 3.90 -8.52 -8.05
N ARG A 98 3.44 -8.11 -6.86
CA ARG A 98 3.31 -6.68 -6.53
C ARG A 98 4.65 -5.95 -6.53
N ILE A 99 5.67 -6.46 -5.87
CA ILE A 99 6.98 -5.79 -5.82
C ILE A 99 7.61 -5.73 -7.21
N MET A 100 7.45 -6.78 -8.03
CA MET A 100 8.00 -6.80 -9.37
C MET A 100 7.35 -5.78 -10.31
N SER A 101 6.08 -5.42 -10.07
CA SER A 101 5.31 -4.52 -10.94
C SER A 101 5.04 -3.13 -10.37
N ASN A 102 5.47 -2.82 -9.14
CA ASN A 102 5.12 -1.59 -8.45
C ASN A 102 6.35 -0.95 -7.77
N GLN A 103 6.79 0.18 -8.31
CA GLN A 103 7.98 0.91 -7.86
C GLN A 103 7.84 1.41 -6.42
N LEU A 104 6.65 1.89 -6.01
CA LEU A 104 6.40 2.27 -4.62
C LEU A 104 6.49 1.07 -3.66
N ALA A 105 6.05 -0.12 -4.08
CA ALA A 105 6.19 -1.34 -3.28
C ALA A 105 7.66 -1.75 -3.11
N GLN A 106 8.50 -1.55 -4.14
CA GLN A 106 9.95 -1.74 -4.02
C GLN A 106 10.58 -0.72 -3.08
N ASP A 107 10.11 0.54 -3.11
CA ASP A 107 10.60 1.58 -2.22
C ASP A 107 10.36 1.19 -0.76
N PHE A 108 9.22 0.56 -0.43
CA PHE A 108 8.92 0.08 0.93
C PHE A 108 9.82 -1.05 1.44
N LEU A 109 10.57 -1.74 0.57
CA LEU A 109 11.58 -2.71 1.00
C LEU A 109 12.86 -2.03 1.52
N ARG A 110 13.05 -0.73 1.26
CA ARG A 110 14.25 -0.01 1.70
C ARG A 110 14.04 0.51 3.13
N PRO A 111 14.98 0.23 4.07
CA PRO A 111 14.83 0.58 5.49
C PRO A 111 14.58 2.08 5.76
N ASP A 112 15.09 2.95 4.89
CA ASP A 112 15.09 4.40 5.07
C ASP A 112 14.10 5.14 4.14
N ALA A 113 13.28 4.41 3.37
CA ALA A 113 12.50 5.03 2.28
C ALA A 113 11.48 6.08 2.73
N LEU A 114 10.86 5.92 3.91
CA LEU A 114 9.88 6.87 4.42
C LEU A 114 9.90 6.97 5.96
N PRO A 115 10.27 8.13 6.52
CA PRO A 115 10.00 8.46 7.92
C PRO A 115 8.48 8.43 8.20
N GLY A 116 8.04 7.77 9.28
CA GLY A 116 6.63 7.75 9.71
C GLY A 116 5.77 6.59 9.17
N MET A 117 6.30 5.74 8.29
CA MET A 117 5.53 4.59 7.76
C MET A 117 5.26 3.50 8.80
N ARG A 118 6.05 3.47 9.89
CA ARG A 118 5.86 2.53 11.01
C ARG A 118 4.48 2.64 11.66
N ASP A 119 3.91 3.85 11.73
CA ASP A 119 2.62 4.07 12.40
C ASP A 119 1.42 3.62 11.54
N CYS A 120 1.55 3.71 10.21
CA CYS A 120 0.50 3.22 9.30
C CYS A 120 0.52 1.68 9.14
N GLY A 121 1.65 1.03 9.42
CA GLY A 121 1.86 -0.40 9.20
C GLY A 121 1.55 -1.30 10.39
N ALA A 122 1.15 -0.77 11.56
CA ALA A 122 0.99 -1.58 12.78
C ALA A 122 -0.03 -2.72 12.62
N GLU A 123 -1.24 -2.42 12.11
CA GLU A 123 -2.29 -3.42 11.84
C GLU A 123 -1.80 -4.48 10.84
N VAL A 124 -1.10 -4.04 9.79
CA VAL A 124 -0.55 -4.93 8.76
C VAL A 124 0.53 -5.86 9.35
N THR A 125 1.37 -5.33 10.23
CA THR A 125 2.45 -6.08 10.88
C THR A 125 1.88 -7.21 11.74
N GLU A 126 0.84 -6.93 12.51
CA GLU A 126 0.15 -7.95 13.32
C GLU A 126 -0.44 -9.07 12.46
N ILE A 127 -1.05 -8.74 11.33
CA ILE A 127 -1.64 -9.75 10.43
C ILE A 127 -0.54 -10.61 9.77
N VAL A 128 0.57 -9.99 9.36
CA VAL A 128 1.72 -10.74 8.81
C VAL A 128 2.30 -11.68 9.86
N ASP A 129 2.46 -11.24 11.09
CA ASP A 129 2.95 -12.09 12.19
C ASP A 129 2.05 -13.32 12.38
N GLN A 130 0.72 -13.14 12.32
CA GLN A 130 -0.22 -14.26 12.37
C GLN A 130 -0.04 -15.23 11.20
N VAL A 131 0.18 -14.72 9.98
CA VAL A 131 0.44 -15.58 8.81
C VAL A 131 1.75 -16.35 8.97
N VAL A 132 2.81 -15.68 9.42
CA VAL A 132 4.12 -16.32 9.64
C VAL A 132 4.01 -17.41 10.71
N VAL A 133 3.34 -17.15 11.83
CA VAL A 133 3.10 -18.16 12.88
C VAL A 133 2.29 -19.34 12.33
N ARG A 134 1.26 -19.10 11.52
CA ARG A 134 0.47 -20.16 10.88
C ARG A 134 1.33 -21.00 9.93
N ALA A 135 2.16 -20.36 9.11
CA ALA A 135 3.07 -21.03 8.18
C ALA A 135 4.14 -21.84 8.91
N GLN A 136 4.66 -21.35 10.04
CA GLN A 136 5.60 -22.07 10.91
C GLN A 136 4.98 -23.32 11.52
N LYS A 137 3.76 -23.22 12.08
CA LYS A 137 3.03 -24.37 12.65
C LYS A 137 2.78 -25.48 11.62
N ALA A 138 2.63 -25.10 10.35
CA ALA A 138 2.48 -26.03 9.24
C ALA A 138 3.80 -26.42 8.54
N GLY A 139 4.96 -26.04 9.13
CA GLY A 139 6.29 -26.48 8.68
C GLY A 139 6.82 -25.81 7.41
N MET A 140 6.22 -24.69 6.98
CA MET A 140 6.57 -24.00 5.72
C MET A 140 7.56 -22.87 5.88
N ALA A 141 7.60 -22.25 7.06
CA ALA A 141 8.55 -21.21 7.39
C ALA A 141 9.38 -21.65 8.60
N ARG A 142 10.68 -21.34 8.61
CA ARG A 142 11.55 -21.56 9.76
C ARG A 142 11.61 -20.28 10.58
N VAL A 143 11.63 -20.39 11.90
CA VAL A 143 12.07 -19.26 12.75
C VAL A 143 13.53 -19.02 12.42
N ALA A 144 13.89 -17.81 11.99
CA ALA A 144 15.29 -17.44 11.92
C ALA A 144 15.83 -17.52 13.35
N SER A 145 16.64 -18.55 13.63
CA SER A 145 17.33 -18.63 14.91
C SER A 145 18.14 -17.35 15.07
N ALA A 146 17.84 -16.56 16.10
CA ALA A 146 18.38 -15.22 16.36
C ALA A 146 19.90 -15.22 16.67
N ARG A 147 20.74 -15.66 15.73
CA ARG A 147 22.22 -15.68 15.84
C ARG A 147 22.94 -15.15 14.60
N ALA A 148 22.30 -14.30 13.82
CA ALA A 148 23.00 -13.45 12.88
C ALA A 148 22.62 -11.99 13.16
N THR A 149 23.07 -11.51 14.32
CA THR A 149 23.29 -10.08 14.51
C THR A 149 24.24 -9.65 13.40
N CYS A 150 23.72 -8.96 12.37
CA CYS A 150 24.54 -8.01 11.62
C CYS A 150 24.93 -6.92 12.61
N ALA A 151 25.96 -7.20 13.41
CA ALA A 151 26.75 -6.19 14.06
C ALA A 151 27.42 -5.40 12.94
N ARG A 152 27.06 -4.12 12.85
CA ARG A 152 27.83 -3.11 12.14
C ARG A 152 28.90 -2.59 13.08
#